data_AF-A0A7J9Q7C3-F1
#
_entry.id   AF-A0A7J9Q7C3-F1
#
_cell.length_a   1.000
_cell.length_b   1.000
_cell.length_c   1.000
_cell.angle_alpha   90.00
_cell.angle_beta   90.00
_cell.angle_gamma   90.00
#
_symmetry.space_group_name_H-M   'P 1'
#
loop_
_entity.id
_entity.type
_entity.pdbx_description
1 polymer ?
#
loop_
_entity_poly.entity_id
_entity_poly.type
_entity_poly.pdbx_seq_one_letter_code
_entity_poly.pdbx_strand_id
1 'polypeptide(L)'
;MVNLKDFKFKEEICEDAHLQKDLETGYPEPLKRYWLRLETSGQSIEELYFWIINYLKVNLGYGDIEKLMDVFAASQHSAFFGVAMQRTGVYQDKVSQFLATIGKMVKELVQIVRELRILDERLGYYKDSYDTSSKSRESAEITLKGIWIDMVEGGAKSPASVYGMARELEFTVLPDLLFSTHPSTSRDVDEVVNDLEFNRKVKEVLKRKLRAFMQWKENTYKELKTRRKFTLKFLRQHYDVIKMYMSWVKPYLKYIKMLRSSEKKMESAGLVGAFEGSMIEIEILAKKLPFNEITGKTKNEEYKACILINFDYTTTPEMKFVSEGYQRGPIHAGKVDIKMRSYAWNKKNIENYKAYRAKEDMELLGEVDPSISA
;
A
#
# COMPACT_ATOMS: atom_id res chain seq x y z
N MET A 1 11.92 -18.18 -12.38
CA MET A 1 12.86 -17.59 -13.36
C MET A 1 12.06 -16.87 -14.43
N VAL A 2 11.94 -15.55 -14.29
CA VAL A 2 11.37 -14.66 -15.30
C VAL A 2 12.12 -14.85 -16.61
N ASN A 3 11.41 -15.24 -17.67
CA ASN A 3 12.03 -15.40 -18.98
C ASN A 3 11.96 -14.07 -19.76
N LEU A 4 13.07 -13.65 -20.38
CA LEU A 4 13.13 -12.46 -21.23
C LEU A 4 12.12 -12.49 -22.38
N LYS A 5 11.71 -13.70 -22.80
CA LYS A 5 10.68 -13.93 -23.82
C LYS A 5 9.31 -13.37 -23.42
N ASP A 6 8.97 -13.37 -22.13
CA ASP A 6 7.71 -12.80 -21.61
C ASP A 6 7.62 -11.29 -21.86
N PHE A 7 8.78 -10.63 -21.97
CA PHE A 7 8.90 -9.18 -22.21
C PHE A 7 9.23 -8.84 -23.66
N LYS A 8 9.13 -9.82 -24.57
CA LYS A 8 9.40 -9.72 -26.01
C LYS A 8 10.87 -9.42 -26.36
N PHE A 9 11.80 -9.83 -25.51
CA PHE A 9 13.23 -9.78 -25.81
C PHE A 9 13.75 -11.16 -26.22
N LYS A 10 14.65 -11.17 -27.20
CA LYS A 10 15.52 -12.31 -27.46
C LYS A 10 16.72 -12.22 -26.52
N GLU A 11 17.06 -13.33 -25.89
CA GLU A 11 18.12 -13.39 -24.90
C GLU A 11 19.51 -13.44 -25.54
N GLU A 12 20.46 -12.71 -24.96
CA GLU A 12 21.86 -12.72 -25.33
C GLU A 12 22.50 -14.04 -24.87
N ILE A 13 23.13 -14.71 -25.82
CA ILE A 13 23.95 -15.89 -25.60
C ILE A 13 25.41 -15.45 -25.63
N CYS A 14 26.19 -15.85 -24.62
CA CYS A 14 27.62 -15.59 -24.55
C CYS A 14 28.38 -16.91 -24.49
N GLU A 15 29.41 -17.03 -25.32
CA GLU A 15 30.35 -18.14 -25.24
C GLU A 15 31.19 -18.00 -23.97
N ASP A 16 31.17 -19.01 -23.11
CA ASP A 16 32.11 -19.12 -22.00
C ASP A 16 33.33 -19.93 -22.46
N ALA A 17 34.46 -19.24 -22.61
CA ALA A 17 35.72 -19.85 -23.03
C ALA A 17 36.21 -20.96 -22.08
N HIS A 18 35.74 -20.98 -20.83
CA HIS A 18 36.13 -22.00 -19.84
C HIS A 18 35.25 -23.25 -19.89
N LEU A 19 33.96 -23.10 -20.22
CA LEU A 19 32.98 -24.19 -20.28
C LEU A 19 32.72 -24.71 -21.69
N GLN A 20 33.25 -24.04 -22.73
CA GLN A 20 32.98 -24.32 -24.15
C GLN A 20 31.47 -24.48 -24.45
N LYS A 21 30.66 -23.68 -23.75
CA LYS A 21 29.21 -23.70 -23.89
C LYS A 21 28.68 -22.29 -23.96
N ASP A 22 27.63 -22.16 -24.76
CA ASP A 22 26.77 -21.01 -24.86
C ASP A 22 25.96 -20.88 -23.56
N LEU A 23 26.21 -19.80 -22.82
CA LEU A 23 25.46 -19.45 -21.61
C LEU A 23 24.49 -18.31 -21.93
N GLU A 24 23.25 -18.49 -21.49
CA GLU A 24 22.23 -17.43 -21.46
C GLU A 24 22.66 -16.40 -20.41
N THR A 25 22.78 -15.13 -20.83
CA THR A 25 23.35 -14.09 -19.97
C THR A 25 22.32 -13.36 -19.10
N GLY A 26 21.02 -13.61 -19.29
CA GLY A 26 19.95 -12.85 -18.62
C GLY A 26 19.77 -11.42 -19.14
N TYR A 27 20.40 -11.06 -20.28
CA TYR A 27 20.24 -9.75 -20.91
C TYR A 27 19.64 -9.87 -22.32
N PRO A 28 18.95 -8.83 -22.84
CA PRO A 28 18.54 -8.79 -24.24
C PRO A 28 19.74 -8.84 -25.20
N GLU A 29 19.55 -9.40 -26.39
CA GLU A 29 20.57 -9.43 -27.45
C GLU A 29 21.06 -8.01 -27.80
N PRO A 30 22.33 -7.66 -27.54
CA PRO A 30 22.86 -6.33 -27.82
C PRO A 30 23.31 -6.19 -29.27
N LEU A 31 23.31 -4.96 -29.80
CA LEU A 31 23.90 -4.67 -31.11
C LEU A 31 25.42 -4.84 -31.08
N LYS A 32 26.03 -4.37 -30.00
CA LYS A 32 27.45 -4.55 -29.68
C LYS A 32 27.63 -4.65 -28.18
N ARG A 33 28.58 -5.49 -27.79
CA ARG A 33 29.04 -5.67 -26.41
C ARG A 33 30.52 -5.34 -26.31
N TYR A 34 30.86 -4.61 -25.25
CA TYR A 34 32.24 -4.33 -24.87
C TYR A 34 32.45 -4.77 -23.42
N TRP A 35 33.65 -5.24 -23.13
CA TRP A 35 34.04 -5.66 -21.80
C TRP A 35 35.40 -5.07 -21.45
N LEU A 36 35.45 -4.39 -20.32
CA LEU A 36 36.67 -3.80 -19.76
C LEU A 36 36.86 -4.37 -18.35
N ARG A 37 38.02 -4.96 -18.10
CA ARG A 37 38.43 -5.45 -16.79
C ARG A 37 39.60 -4.61 -16.30
N LEU A 38 39.44 -3.99 -15.14
CA LEU A 38 40.47 -3.20 -14.49
C LEU A 38 40.67 -3.71 -13.07
N GLU A 39 41.92 -3.86 -12.68
CA GLU A 39 42.31 -4.24 -11.33
C GLU A 39 43.41 -3.29 -10.89
N THR A 40 43.16 -2.56 -9.81
CA THR A 40 44.11 -1.56 -9.31
C THR A 40 44.02 -1.51 -7.79
N SER A 41 45.18 -1.48 -7.13
CA SER A 41 45.26 -1.37 -5.68
C SER A 41 44.87 0.04 -5.24
N GLY A 42 43.91 0.13 -4.31
CA GLY A 42 43.45 1.39 -3.73
C GLY A 42 42.51 2.25 -4.60
N GLN A 43 42.05 1.77 -5.76
CA GLN A 43 41.06 2.51 -6.55
C GLN A 43 39.64 2.29 -6.02
N SER A 44 38.91 3.38 -5.75
CA SER A 44 37.49 3.32 -5.40
C SER A 44 36.62 3.15 -6.65
N ILE A 45 35.58 2.32 -6.58
CA ILE A 45 34.58 2.20 -7.65
C ILE A 45 33.91 3.55 -7.96
N GLU A 46 33.78 4.44 -6.96
CA GLU A 46 33.10 5.73 -7.10
C GLU A 46 33.78 6.60 -8.16
N GLU A 47 35.11 6.64 -8.17
CA GLU A 47 35.88 7.45 -9.12
C GLU A 47 35.61 7.00 -10.56
N LEU A 48 35.66 5.69 -10.80
CA LEU A 48 35.41 5.10 -12.11
C LEU A 48 33.94 5.27 -12.55
N TYR A 49 33.00 5.09 -11.63
CA TYR A 49 31.56 5.25 -11.85
C TYR A 49 31.24 6.70 -12.26
N PHE A 50 31.71 7.69 -11.50
CA PHE A 50 31.49 9.10 -11.82
C PHE A 50 32.25 9.53 -13.07
N TRP A 51 33.44 8.99 -13.32
CA TRP A 51 34.17 9.23 -14.56
C TRP A 51 33.37 8.78 -15.79
N ILE A 52 32.81 7.56 -15.77
CA ILE A 52 31.98 7.05 -16.88
C ILE A 52 30.70 7.87 -17.03
N ILE A 53 30.02 8.24 -15.94
CA ILE A 53 28.82 9.09 -16.01
C ILE A 53 29.14 10.44 -16.63
N ASN A 54 30.23 11.08 -16.20
CA ASN A 54 30.64 12.37 -16.73
C ASN A 54 31.04 12.24 -18.20
N TYR A 55 31.73 11.16 -18.57
CA TYR A 55 32.06 10.87 -19.96
C TYR A 55 30.80 10.71 -20.83
N LEU A 56 29.79 9.97 -20.35
CA LEU A 56 28.51 9.79 -21.04
C LEU A 56 27.75 11.11 -21.19
N LYS A 57 27.69 11.92 -20.13
CA LYS A 57 26.96 13.21 -20.13
C LYS A 57 27.65 14.25 -20.99
N VAL A 58 28.94 14.47 -20.78
CA VAL A 58 29.70 15.60 -21.35
C VAL A 58 30.22 15.27 -22.74
N ASN A 59 30.88 14.12 -22.92
CA ASN A 59 31.54 13.79 -24.19
C ASN A 59 30.58 13.11 -25.17
N LEU A 60 29.71 12.21 -24.68
CA LEU A 60 28.78 11.48 -25.54
C LEU A 60 27.37 12.10 -25.60
N GLY A 61 27.07 13.09 -24.77
CA GLY A 61 25.81 13.84 -24.80
C GLY A 61 24.57 13.04 -24.36
N TYR A 62 24.73 12.05 -23.49
CA TYR A 62 23.61 11.32 -22.87
C TYR A 62 23.05 12.13 -21.71
N GLY A 63 21.99 12.91 -21.96
CA GLY A 63 21.35 13.74 -20.94
C GLY A 63 20.47 12.99 -19.95
N ASP A 64 19.99 11.80 -20.33
CA ASP A 64 19.01 11.04 -19.57
C ASP A 64 19.63 9.69 -19.17
N ILE A 65 20.12 9.64 -17.93
CA ILE A 65 20.84 8.49 -17.36
C ILE A 65 20.07 8.03 -16.12
N GLU A 66 19.64 6.78 -16.13
CA GLU A 66 18.85 6.17 -15.06
C GLU A 66 19.61 5.01 -14.44
N LYS A 67 19.70 4.99 -13.10
CA LYS A 67 20.21 3.84 -12.36
C LYS A 67 19.10 2.80 -12.25
N LEU A 68 19.35 1.59 -12.74
CA LEU A 68 18.40 0.49 -12.71
C LEU A 68 18.60 -0.38 -11.47
N MET A 69 19.85 -0.72 -11.18
CA MET A 69 20.21 -1.63 -10.09
C MET A 69 21.41 -1.11 -9.31
N ASP A 70 21.40 -1.39 -8.02
CA ASP A 70 22.47 -1.06 -7.07
C ASP A 70 22.40 -2.10 -5.95
N VAL A 71 23.14 -3.19 -6.12
CA VAL A 71 23.15 -4.32 -5.20
C VAL A 71 24.50 -4.39 -4.53
N PHE A 72 24.49 -4.26 -3.21
CA PHE A 72 25.66 -4.40 -2.35
C PHE A 72 25.57 -5.74 -1.62
N ALA A 73 26.60 -6.57 -1.78
CA ALA A 73 26.81 -7.79 -1.01
C ALA A 73 28.10 -7.63 -0.21
N ALA A 74 28.09 -8.06 1.05
CA ALA A 74 29.29 -8.10 1.88
C ALA A 74 29.38 -9.45 2.57
N SER A 75 30.60 -9.90 2.82
CA SER A 75 30.84 -11.14 3.54
C SER A 75 30.34 -11.05 4.99
N GLN A 76 29.90 -12.17 5.55
CA GLN A 76 29.26 -12.22 6.87
C GLN A 76 30.16 -11.69 8.01
N HIS A 77 31.48 -11.89 7.92
CA HIS A 77 32.44 -11.40 8.91
C HIS A 77 32.94 -9.96 8.65
N SER A 78 32.53 -9.31 7.55
CA SER A 78 32.94 -7.93 7.31
C SER A 78 32.25 -6.94 8.24
N ALA A 79 32.96 -5.85 8.57
CA ALA A 79 32.37 -4.72 9.28
C ALA A 79 31.18 -4.09 8.52
N PHE A 80 31.21 -4.13 7.18
CA PHE A 80 30.12 -3.65 6.33
C PHE A 80 28.83 -4.46 6.52
N PHE A 81 28.95 -5.78 6.62
CA PHE A 81 27.79 -6.66 6.83
C PHE A 81 27.15 -6.43 8.19
N GLY A 82 27.94 -6.25 9.26
CA GLY A 82 27.41 -5.97 10.59
C GLY A 82 26.55 -4.68 10.63
N VAL A 83 27.05 -3.59 10.04
CA VAL A 83 26.30 -2.32 9.95
C VAL A 83 25.07 -2.45 9.05
N ALA A 84 25.19 -3.14 7.91
CA ALA A 84 24.07 -3.38 7.01
C ALA A 84 22.97 -4.22 7.68
N MET A 85 23.33 -5.26 8.43
CA MET A 85 22.38 -6.09 9.18
C MET A 85 21.70 -5.32 10.30
N GLN A 86 22.43 -4.49 11.05
CA GLN A 86 21.82 -3.64 12.08
C GLN A 86 20.77 -2.70 11.47
N ARG A 87 21.10 -2.03 10.36
CA ARG A 87 20.15 -1.16 9.63
C ARG A 87 18.97 -1.96 9.10
N THR A 88 19.20 -3.16 8.59
CA THR A 88 18.16 -4.06 8.09
C THR A 88 17.18 -4.44 9.19
N GLY A 89 17.68 -4.82 10.38
CA GLY A 89 16.85 -5.10 11.55
C GLY A 89 15.96 -3.92 11.91
N VAL A 90 16.53 -2.69 11.96
CA VAL A 90 15.76 -1.47 12.23
C VAL A 90 14.66 -1.25 11.18
N TYR A 91 14.95 -1.48 9.89
CA TYR A 91 13.94 -1.35 8.84
C TYR A 91 12.85 -2.43 8.94
N GLN A 92 13.22 -3.68 9.24
CA GLN A 92 12.28 -4.78 9.44
C GLN A 92 11.36 -4.51 10.64
N ASP A 93 11.91 -4.03 11.75
CA ASP A 93 11.14 -3.66 12.94
C ASP A 93 10.14 -2.54 12.63
N LYS A 94 10.55 -1.51 11.88
CA LYS A 94 9.68 -0.40 11.47
C LYS A 94 8.57 -0.88 10.53
N VAL A 95 8.88 -1.75 9.57
CA VAL A 95 7.87 -2.34 8.68
C VAL A 95 6.86 -3.15 9.49
N SER A 96 7.31 -4.00 10.40
CA SER A 96 6.44 -4.79 11.27
C SER A 96 5.53 -3.92 12.14
N GLN A 97 6.07 -2.83 12.71
CA GLN A 97 5.30 -1.86 13.48
C GLN A 97 4.21 -1.17 12.63
N PHE A 98 4.55 -0.75 11.41
CA PHE A 98 3.58 -0.13 10.52
C PHE A 98 2.51 -1.11 10.05
N LEU A 99 2.89 -2.34 9.67
CA LEU A 99 1.94 -3.38 9.26
C LEU A 99 0.98 -3.75 10.39
N ALA A 100 1.46 -3.89 11.63
CA ALA A 100 0.61 -4.13 12.79
C ALA A 100 -0.39 -2.98 13.01
N THR A 101 0.07 -1.74 12.89
CA THR A 101 -0.78 -0.54 13.02
C THR A 101 -1.83 -0.48 11.91
N ILE A 102 -1.44 -0.74 10.66
CA ILE A 102 -2.35 -0.83 9.51
C ILE A 102 -3.39 -1.92 9.73
N GLY A 103 -2.98 -3.12 10.17
CA GLY A 103 -3.88 -4.23 10.47
C GLY A 103 -4.95 -3.86 11.51
N LYS A 104 -4.55 -3.16 12.58
CA LYS A 104 -5.48 -2.63 13.58
C LYS A 104 -6.47 -1.63 12.98
N MET A 105 -5.99 -0.65 12.21
CA MET A 105 -6.85 0.36 11.56
C MET A 105 -7.82 -0.25 10.54
N VAL A 106 -7.40 -1.30 9.82
CA VAL A 106 -8.29 -2.04 8.90
C VAL A 106 -9.43 -2.72 9.67
N LYS A 107 -9.14 -3.31 10.83
CA LYS A 107 -10.18 -3.89 11.69
C LYS A 107 -11.17 -2.84 12.19
N GLU A 108 -10.67 -1.67 12.60
CA GLU A 108 -11.50 -0.53 13.01
C GLU A 108 -12.38 -0.02 11.85
N LEU A 109 -11.83 0.02 10.63
CA LEU A 109 -12.58 0.41 9.42
C LEU A 109 -13.78 -0.51 9.18
N VAL A 110 -13.61 -1.83 9.35
CA VAL A 110 -14.72 -2.79 9.23
C VAL A 110 -15.80 -2.55 10.29
N GLN A 111 -15.43 -2.18 11.52
CA GLN A 111 -16.39 -1.83 12.56
C GLN A 111 -17.20 -0.59 12.17
N ILE A 112 -16.54 0.46 11.66
CA ILE A 112 -17.21 1.69 11.20
C ILE A 112 -18.19 1.40 10.06
N VAL A 113 -17.82 0.54 9.11
CA VAL A 113 -18.71 0.13 8.00
C VAL A 113 -19.94 -0.60 8.52
N ARG A 114 -19.79 -1.49 9.51
CA ARG A 114 -20.93 -2.17 10.16
C ARG A 114 -21.84 -1.17 10.87
N GLU A 115 -21.29 -0.20 11.58
CA GLU A 115 -22.07 0.87 12.22
C GLU A 115 -22.84 1.71 11.19
N LEU A 116 -22.20 2.06 10.08
CA LEU A 116 -22.83 2.80 8.97
C LEU A 116 -24.01 2.03 8.39
N ARG A 117 -23.87 0.71 8.20
CA ARG A 117 -24.95 -0.15 7.73
C ARG A 117 -26.13 -0.16 8.71
N ILE A 118 -25.87 -0.32 10.00
CA ILE A 118 -26.93 -0.29 11.04
C ILE A 118 -27.61 1.08 11.08
N LEU A 119 -26.86 2.17 10.92
CA LEU A 119 -27.42 3.52 10.84
C LEU A 119 -28.28 3.71 9.58
N ASP A 120 -27.88 3.14 8.44
CA ASP A 120 -28.64 3.18 7.20
C ASP A 120 -29.93 2.37 7.28
N GLU A 121 -29.89 1.16 7.85
CA GLU A 121 -31.08 0.35 8.13
C GLU A 121 -32.04 1.11 9.06
N ARG A 122 -31.52 1.71 10.15
CA ARG A 122 -32.32 2.53 11.06
C ARG A 122 -32.95 3.73 10.37
N LEU A 123 -32.19 4.48 9.58
CA LEU A 123 -32.69 5.62 8.81
C LEU A 123 -33.73 5.23 7.76
N GLY A 124 -33.67 3.99 7.25
CA GLY A 124 -34.68 3.41 6.38
C GLY A 124 -36.07 3.46 7.00
N TYR A 125 -36.23 2.96 8.23
CA TYR A 125 -37.52 3.00 8.95
C TYR A 125 -38.06 4.43 9.10
N TYR A 126 -37.20 5.41 9.39
CA TYR A 126 -37.65 6.80 9.45
C TYR A 126 -38.11 7.32 8.09
N LYS A 127 -37.36 7.08 7.02
CA LYS A 127 -37.74 7.53 5.66
C LYS A 127 -39.08 6.92 5.23
N ASP A 128 -39.25 5.61 5.42
CA ASP A 128 -40.47 4.90 5.09
C ASP A 128 -41.67 5.41 5.91
N SER A 129 -41.44 5.80 7.17
CA SER A 129 -42.49 6.39 8.03
C SER A 129 -42.90 7.81 7.64
N TYR A 130 -42.04 8.55 6.92
CA TYR A 130 -42.32 9.91 6.43
C TYR A 130 -42.88 9.92 5.01
N ASP A 131 -42.67 8.84 4.24
CA ASP A 131 -43.18 8.71 2.88
C ASP A 131 -44.66 8.31 2.89
N THR A 132 -45.51 9.19 2.36
CA THR A 132 -46.97 8.98 2.28
C THR A 132 -47.36 7.91 1.27
N SER A 133 -46.48 7.59 0.32
CA SER A 133 -46.72 6.62 -0.75
C SER A 133 -46.19 5.21 -0.46
N SER A 134 -45.43 5.05 0.62
CA SER A 134 -44.78 3.77 0.92
C SER A 134 -45.77 2.74 1.48
N LYS A 135 -45.80 1.55 0.86
CA LYS A 135 -46.54 0.39 1.37
C LYS A 135 -46.01 -0.11 2.73
N SER A 136 -44.76 0.21 3.07
CA SER A 136 -44.13 -0.18 4.34
C SER A 136 -44.34 0.83 5.47
N ARG A 137 -45.06 1.94 5.24
CA ARG A 137 -45.23 3.03 6.21
C ARG A 137 -45.75 2.56 7.57
N GLU A 138 -46.83 1.78 7.57
CA GLU A 138 -47.46 1.28 8.79
C GLU A 138 -46.50 0.36 9.57
N SER A 139 -45.83 -0.55 8.87
CA SER A 139 -44.82 -1.44 9.46
C SER A 139 -43.63 -0.66 10.05
N ALA A 140 -43.17 0.38 9.35
CA ALA A 140 -42.09 1.24 9.81
C ALA A 140 -42.49 2.07 11.05
N GLU A 141 -43.72 2.60 11.10
CA GLU A 141 -44.22 3.31 12.28
C GLU A 141 -44.40 2.39 13.48
N ILE A 142 -44.94 1.19 13.28
CA ILE A 142 -45.05 0.17 14.35
C ILE A 142 -43.65 -0.17 14.90
N THR A 143 -42.67 -0.37 14.01
CA THR A 143 -41.29 -0.67 14.39
C THR A 143 -40.66 0.47 15.20
N LEU A 144 -40.84 1.73 14.76
CA LEU A 144 -40.32 2.90 15.49
C LEU A 144 -40.98 3.09 16.86
N LYS A 145 -42.30 2.87 16.96
CA LYS A 145 -43.03 2.92 18.24
C LYS A 145 -42.56 1.82 19.19
N GLY A 146 -42.31 0.61 18.68
CA GLY A 146 -41.72 -0.48 19.45
C GLY A 146 -40.35 -0.11 20.02
N ILE A 147 -39.45 0.41 19.16
CA ILE A 147 -38.12 0.89 19.57
C ILE A 147 -38.23 1.99 20.64
N TRP A 148 -39.19 2.90 20.51
CA TRP A 148 -39.41 3.97 21.48
C TRP A 148 -39.90 3.43 22.84
N ILE A 149 -40.86 2.51 22.86
CA ILE A 149 -41.33 1.89 24.10
C ILE A 149 -40.18 1.17 24.82
N ASP A 150 -39.38 0.41 24.08
CA ASP A 150 -38.28 -0.36 24.66
C ASP A 150 -37.14 0.53 25.15
N MET A 151 -36.70 1.51 24.35
CA MET A 151 -35.52 2.33 24.68
C MET A 151 -35.82 3.55 25.56
N VAL A 152 -36.98 4.19 25.38
CA VAL A 152 -37.30 5.47 26.05
C VAL A 152 -38.22 5.27 27.24
N GLU A 153 -39.20 4.38 27.14
CA GLU A 153 -40.12 4.13 28.25
C GLU A 153 -39.66 3.03 29.22
N GLY A 154 -38.60 2.30 28.88
CA GLY A 154 -38.07 1.21 29.70
C GLY A 154 -38.87 -0.10 29.56
N GLY A 155 -39.62 -0.25 28.46
CA GLY A 155 -40.41 -1.44 28.16
C GLY A 155 -41.45 -1.76 29.24
N ALA A 156 -41.79 -3.04 29.41
CA ALA A 156 -42.82 -3.49 30.36
C ALA A 156 -42.44 -3.37 31.86
N LYS A 157 -41.22 -2.92 32.19
CA LYS A 157 -40.74 -2.82 33.58
C LYS A 157 -41.10 -1.50 34.25
N SER A 158 -41.43 -0.47 33.47
CA SER A 158 -41.82 0.84 33.99
C SER A 158 -43.34 0.92 34.13
N PRO A 159 -43.89 1.16 35.34
CA PRO A 159 -45.33 1.43 35.55
C PRO A 159 -45.89 2.53 34.64
N ALA A 160 -45.02 3.46 34.26
CA ALA A 160 -45.36 4.60 33.42
C ALA A 160 -45.26 4.32 31.91
N SER A 161 -44.80 3.15 31.46
CA SER A 161 -44.75 2.81 30.04
C SER A 161 -46.12 2.39 29.52
N VAL A 162 -46.30 2.39 28.20
CA VAL A 162 -47.56 1.95 27.57
C VAL A 162 -47.94 0.51 27.98
N TYR A 163 -46.96 -0.39 28.08
CA TYR A 163 -47.18 -1.76 28.55
C TYR A 163 -47.37 -1.86 30.07
N GLY A 164 -46.68 -1.03 30.87
CA GLY A 164 -46.87 -0.97 32.32
C GLY A 164 -48.25 -0.43 32.69
N MET A 165 -48.71 0.63 32.02
CA MET A 165 -50.05 1.20 32.19
C MET A 165 -51.16 0.23 31.78
N ALA A 166 -50.94 -0.58 30.75
CA ALA A 166 -51.90 -1.61 30.37
C ALA A 166 -52.03 -2.71 31.44
N ARG A 167 -50.92 -3.04 32.13
CA ARG A 167 -50.85 -4.12 33.13
C ARG A 167 -51.29 -3.68 34.53
N GLU A 168 -50.85 -2.51 35.00
CA GLU A 168 -51.05 -2.05 36.38
C GLU A 168 -52.25 -1.12 36.54
N LEU A 169 -52.59 -0.37 35.49
CA LEU A 169 -53.69 0.62 35.50
C LEU A 169 -54.88 0.17 34.65
N GLU A 170 -54.89 -1.10 34.22
CA GLU A 170 -55.97 -1.74 33.44
C GLU A 170 -56.32 -1.02 32.12
N PHE A 171 -55.39 -0.24 31.55
CA PHE A 171 -55.56 0.37 30.23
C PHE A 171 -55.25 -0.63 29.10
N THR A 172 -56.02 -1.71 29.02
CA THR A 172 -55.76 -2.86 28.12
C THR A 172 -55.75 -2.48 26.64
N VAL A 173 -56.54 -1.48 26.24
CA VAL A 173 -56.67 -1.03 24.84
C VAL A 173 -55.59 0.01 24.43
N LEU A 174 -54.82 0.54 25.39
CA LEU A 174 -53.85 1.61 25.14
C LEU A 174 -52.71 1.20 24.18
N PRO A 175 -52.11 -0.01 24.27
CA PRO A 175 -51.10 -0.45 23.31
C PRO A 175 -51.67 -0.51 21.89
N ASP A 176 -52.82 -1.14 21.70
CA ASP A 176 -53.47 -1.29 20.39
C ASP A 176 -53.83 0.07 19.77
N LEU A 177 -54.29 1.01 20.59
CA LEU A 177 -54.55 2.39 20.16
C LEU A 177 -53.28 3.14 19.79
N LEU A 178 -52.19 2.95 20.53
CA LEU A 178 -50.92 3.57 20.20
C LEU A 178 -50.37 3.05 18.87
N PHE A 179 -50.44 1.75 18.61
CA PHE A 179 -49.95 1.17 17.36
C PHE A 179 -50.83 1.46 16.16
N SER A 180 -52.15 1.56 16.33
CA SER A 180 -53.09 1.86 15.22
C SER A 180 -53.17 3.34 14.84
N THR A 181 -52.92 4.26 15.78
CA THR A 181 -53.05 5.70 15.52
C THR A 181 -51.75 6.31 14.98
N HIS A 182 -51.81 6.87 13.77
CA HIS A 182 -50.65 7.39 13.05
C HIS A 182 -50.81 8.89 12.72
N PRO A 183 -50.59 9.80 13.69
CA PRO A 183 -50.67 11.23 13.44
C PRO A 183 -49.52 11.72 12.55
N SER A 184 -49.80 12.63 11.62
CA SER A 184 -48.80 13.17 10.68
C SER A 184 -47.78 14.08 11.38
N THR A 185 -48.20 14.89 12.35
CA THR A 185 -47.35 15.86 13.06
C THR A 185 -47.66 15.87 14.56
N SER A 186 -46.69 16.26 15.40
CA SER A 186 -46.87 16.44 16.87
C SER A 186 -48.01 17.41 17.24
N ARG A 187 -48.36 18.33 16.33
CA ARG A 187 -49.46 19.30 16.51
C ARG A 187 -50.84 18.68 16.22
N ASP A 188 -50.91 17.74 15.29
CA ASP A 188 -52.16 17.11 14.82
C ASP A 188 -52.63 15.98 15.77
N VAL A 189 -51.81 15.63 16.77
CA VAL A 189 -52.11 14.57 17.75
C VAL A 189 -53.41 14.86 18.51
N ASP A 190 -53.71 16.12 18.81
CA ASP A 190 -54.90 16.46 19.59
C ASP A 190 -56.19 16.29 18.79
N GLU A 191 -56.16 16.59 17.49
CA GLU A 191 -57.31 16.44 16.57
C GLU A 191 -57.60 14.96 16.34
N VAL A 192 -56.59 14.19 15.93
CA VAL A 192 -56.73 12.75 15.63
C VAL A 192 -57.20 11.94 16.85
N VAL A 193 -56.76 12.29 18.06
CA VAL A 193 -57.17 11.57 19.28
C VAL A 193 -58.55 12.02 19.79
N ASN A 194 -58.98 13.25 19.49
CA ASN A 194 -60.29 13.74 19.88
C ASN A 194 -61.42 13.03 19.12
N ASP A 195 -61.18 12.72 17.84
CA ASP A 195 -62.15 12.05 16.95
C ASP A 195 -62.44 10.59 17.31
N LEU A 196 -61.60 9.94 18.12
CA LEU A 196 -61.81 8.54 18.52
C LEU A 196 -62.91 8.42 19.58
N GLU A 197 -63.78 7.41 19.54
CA GLU A 197 -64.86 7.22 20.53
C GLU A 197 -64.41 6.45 21.80
N PHE A 198 -63.45 7.00 22.57
CA PHE A 198 -62.96 6.38 23.81
C PHE A 198 -63.09 7.25 25.07
N ASN A 199 -62.89 6.61 26.23
CA ASN A 199 -62.88 7.26 27.54
C ASN A 199 -61.85 8.40 27.59
N ARG A 200 -62.25 9.55 28.17
CA ARG A 200 -61.44 10.77 28.30
C ARG A 200 -60.07 10.53 28.89
N LYS A 201 -59.94 9.68 29.92
CA LYS A 201 -58.63 9.38 30.53
C LYS A 201 -57.69 8.62 29.58
N VAL A 202 -58.22 7.71 28.77
CA VAL A 202 -57.43 6.98 27.75
C VAL A 202 -56.96 7.96 26.68
N LYS A 203 -57.82 8.88 26.23
CA LYS A 203 -57.46 9.96 25.29
C LYS A 203 -56.35 10.86 25.83
N GLU A 204 -56.45 11.31 27.08
CA GLU A 204 -55.43 12.17 27.71
C GLU A 204 -54.06 11.48 27.80
N VAL A 205 -54.03 10.20 28.18
CA VAL A 205 -52.80 9.41 28.23
C VAL A 205 -52.23 9.18 26.84
N LEU A 206 -53.08 8.81 25.87
CA LEU A 206 -52.68 8.57 24.48
C LEU A 206 -52.10 9.84 23.84
N LYS A 207 -52.72 11.01 24.03
CA LYS A 207 -52.21 12.32 23.57
C LYS A 207 -50.81 12.61 24.08
N ARG A 208 -50.58 12.41 25.38
CA ARG A 208 -49.26 12.64 26.00
C ARG A 208 -48.20 11.72 25.39
N LYS A 209 -48.52 10.43 25.21
CA LYS A 209 -47.60 9.42 24.67
C LYS A 209 -47.30 9.64 23.20
N LEU A 210 -48.31 9.92 22.39
CA LEU A 210 -48.13 10.23 20.96
C LEU A 210 -47.33 11.52 20.73
N ARG A 211 -47.56 12.58 21.52
CA ARG A 211 -46.74 13.79 21.46
C ARG A 211 -45.28 13.52 21.79
N ALA A 212 -45.02 12.77 22.86
CA ALA A 212 -43.67 12.40 23.25
C ALA A 212 -42.96 11.55 22.17
N PHE A 213 -43.67 10.58 21.59
CA PHE A 213 -43.18 9.77 20.48
C PHE A 213 -42.84 10.62 19.24
N MET A 214 -43.73 11.54 18.83
CA MET A 214 -43.51 12.37 17.65
C MET A 214 -42.32 13.32 17.83
N GLN A 215 -42.18 13.94 19.01
CA GLN A 215 -41.05 14.81 19.30
C GLN A 215 -39.73 14.03 19.35
N TRP A 216 -39.75 12.81 19.90
CA TRP A 216 -38.61 11.90 19.88
C TRP A 216 -38.23 11.52 18.43
N LYS A 217 -39.21 11.12 17.62
CA LYS A 217 -39.01 10.72 16.21
C LYS A 217 -38.29 11.81 15.41
N GLU A 218 -38.75 13.06 15.52
CA GLU A 218 -38.14 14.20 14.81
C GLU A 218 -36.71 14.49 15.26
N ASN A 219 -36.46 14.51 16.57
CA ASN A 219 -35.15 14.82 17.13
C ASN A 219 -34.13 13.71 16.81
N THR A 220 -34.52 12.45 17.03
CA THR A 220 -33.67 11.29 16.73
C THR A 220 -33.39 11.17 15.24
N TYR A 221 -34.33 11.49 14.36
CA TYR A 221 -34.08 11.49 12.92
C TYR A 221 -33.00 12.52 12.51
N LYS A 222 -33.08 13.75 13.03
CA LYS A 222 -32.06 14.80 12.78
C LYS A 222 -30.69 14.41 13.32
N GLU A 223 -30.65 13.82 14.51
CA GLU A 223 -29.43 13.32 15.14
C GLU A 223 -28.81 12.19 14.31
N LEU A 224 -29.59 11.17 13.93
CA LEU A 224 -29.10 10.02 13.14
C LEU A 224 -28.56 10.45 11.77
N LYS A 225 -29.22 11.41 11.10
CA LYS A 225 -28.73 11.97 9.83
C LYS A 225 -27.38 12.67 10.00
N THR A 226 -27.23 13.41 11.09
CA THR A 226 -26.00 14.11 11.45
C THR A 226 -24.89 13.13 11.80
N ARG A 227 -25.19 12.14 12.66
CA ARG A 227 -24.29 11.07 13.05
C ARG A 227 -23.77 10.30 11.83
N ARG A 228 -24.66 9.90 10.91
CA ARG A 228 -24.27 9.25 9.66
C ARG A 228 -23.27 10.08 8.86
N LYS A 229 -23.50 11.39 8.72
CA LYS A 229 -22.58 12.30 8.01
C LYS A 229 -21.21 12.34 8.68
N PHE A 230 -21.17 12.36 10.01
CA PHE A 230 -19.93 12.31 10.77
C PHE A 230 -19.21 10.96 10.61
N THR A 231 -19.91 9.84 10.75
CA THR A 231 -19.34 8.50 10.56
C THR A 231 -18.75 8.32 9.17
N LEU A 232 -19.40 8.85 8.13
CA LEU A 232 -18.88 8.80 6.76
C LEU A 232 -17.61 9.64 6.57
N LYS A 233 -17.53 10.82 7.19
CA LYS A 233 -16.29 11.63 7.20
C LYS A 233 -15.17 10.93 7.97
N PHE A 234 -15.51 10.33 9.10
CA PHE A 234 -14.58 9.59 9.95
C PHE A 234 -14.00 8.36 9.22
N LEU A 235 -14.84 7.64 8.47
CA LEU A 235 -14.40 6.54 7.61
C LEU A 235 -13.36 6.99 6.58
N ARG A 236 -13.62 8.13 5.91
CA ARG A 236 -12.67 8.71 4.94
C ARG A 236 -11.34 9.07 5.60
N GLN A 237 -11.39 9.73 6.77
CA GLN A 237 -10.20 10.08 7.53
C GLN A 237 -9.36 8.83 7.87
N HIS A 238 -9.98 7.74 8.31
CA HIS A 238 -9.26 6.49 8.58
C HIS A 238 -8.61 5.89 7.33
N TYR A 239 -9.31 5.90 6.20
CA TYR A 239 -8.74 5.46 4.94
C TYR A 239 -7.52 6.30 4.52
N ASP A 240 -7.58 7.62 4.67
CA ASP A 240 -6.49 8.52 4.32
C ASP A 240 -5.25 8.28 5.21
N VAL A 241 -5.46 8.01 6.51
CA VAL A 241 -4.37 7.64 7.43
C VAL A 241 -3.73 6.31 7.02
N ILE A 242 -4.52 5.29 6.68
CA ILE A 242 -3.97 4.02 6.17
C ILE A 242 -3.13 4.25 4.91
N LYS A 243 -3.62 5.08 3.98
CA LYS A 243 -2.90 5.41 2.75
C LYS A 243 -1.58 6.14 3.02
N MET A 244 -1.55 7.03 4.01
CA MET A 244 -0.33 7.69 4.49
C MET A 244 0.67 6.66 5.01
N TYR A 245 0.27 5.76 5.91
CA TYR A 245 1.16 4.71 6.42
C TYR A 245 1.66 3.77 5.32
N MET A 246 0.81 3.39 4.36
CA MET A 246 1.21 2.62 3.17
C MET A 246 2.29 3.34 2.35
N SER A 247 2.18 4.66 2.19
CA SER A 247 3.18 5.47 1.49
C SER A 247 4.54 5.47 2.21
N TRP A 248 4.53 5.43 3.55
CA TRP A 248 5.74 5.38 4.37
C TRP A 248 6.37 4.00 4.42
N VAL A 249 5.58 2.92 4.38
CA VAL A 249 6.09 1.54 4.37
C VAL A 249 6.81 1.20 3.07
N LYS A 250 6.31 1.70 1.94
CA LYS A 250 6.82 1.40 0.60
C LYS A 250 8.35 1.57 0.43
N PRO A 251 8.98 2.68 0.84
CA PRO A 251 10.45 2.82 0.75
C PRO A 251 11.19 1.78 1.60
N TYR A 252 10.74 1.49 2.82
CA TYR A 252 11.39 0.50 3.68
C TYR A 252 11.34 -0.92 3.10
N LEU A 253 10.20 -1.32 2.53
CA LEU A 253 10.09 -2.58 1.80
C LEU A 253 11.04 -2.63 0.60
N LYS A 254 11.19 -1.51 -0.12
CA LYS A 254 12.16 -1.42 -1.23
C LYS A 254 13.60 -1.60 -0.74
N TYR A 255 13.98 -0.98 0.38
CA TYR A 255 15.32 -1.13 0.95
C TYR A 255 15.60 -2.55 1.45
N ILE A 256 14.65 -3.16 2.17
CA ILE A 256 14.75 -4.56 2.60
C ILE A 256 14.89 -5.48 1.39
N LYS A 257 14.12 -5.23 0.32
CA LYS A 257 14.20 -5.96 -0.94
C LYS A 257 15.59 -5.86 -1.59
N MET A 258 16.15 -4.66 -1.68
CA MET A 258 17.50 -4.46 -2.25
C MET A 258 18.58 -5.21 -1.45
N LEU A 259 18.47 -5.22 -0.12
CA LEU A 259 19.42 -5.89 0.77
C LEU A 259 19.27 -7.41 0.79
N ARG A 260 18.08 -7.96 0.46
CA ARG A 260 17.88 -9.40 0.31
C ARG A 260 18.31 -9.91 -1.07
N SER A 261 18.17 -9.08 -2.11
CA SER A 261 18.60 -9.42 -3.48
C SER A 261 20.11 -9.72 -3.59
N SER A 262 20.92 -9.40 -2.57
CA SER A 262 22.34 -9.73 -2.52
C SER A 262 22.64 -11.19 -2.13
N GLU A 263 21.64 -12.00 -1.76
CA GLU A 263 21.83 -13.39 -1.27
C GLU A 263 22.51 -14.29 -2.31
N LYS A 264 22.06 -14.27 -3.59
CA LYS A 264 22.72 -15.01 -4.69
C LYS A 264 24.19 -14.64 -4.88
N LYS A 265 24.59 -13.43 -4.47
CA LYS A 265 25.99 -12.98 -4.54
C LYS A 265 26.80 -13.33 -3.30
N MET A 266 26.13 -13.48 -2.15
CA MET A 266 26.77 -14.04 -0.97
C MET A 266 27.23 -15.48 -1.20
N GLU A 267 26.54 -16.21 -2.09
CA GLU A 267 26.91 -17.56 -2.51
C GLU A 267 27.97 -17.59 -3.64
N SER A 268 28.37 -16.44 -4.18
CA SER A 268 29.34 -16.39 -5.27
C SER A 268 30.75 -16.76 -4.80
N ALA A 269 31.48 -17.51 -5.63
CA ALA A 269 32.83 -17.98 -5.29
C ALA A 269 33.85 -16.86 -5.02
N GLY A 270 33.61 -15.65 -5.53
CA GLY A 270 34.47 -14.49 -5.28
C GLY A 270 34.25 -13.82 -3.92
N LEU A 271 33.19 -14.18 -3.18
CA LEU A 271 32.89 -13.64 -1.86
C LEU A 271 32.99 -14.76 -0.81
N VAL A 272 34.12 -14.80 -0.11
CA VAL A 272 34.30 -15.76 0.98
C VAL A 272 33.77 -15.13 2.27
N GLY A 273 32.79 -15.79 2.91
CA GLY A 273 32.11 -15.27 4.10
C GLY A 273 33.01 -14.93 5.30
N ALA A 274 34.19 -15.55 5.37
CA ALA A 274 35.18 -15.34 6.43
C ALA A 274 36.13 -14.16 6.19
N PHE A 275 36.21 -13.60 4.97
CA PHE A 275 37.14 -12.52 4.62
C PHE A 275 36.46 -11.16 4.69
N GLU A 276 37.19 -10.05 4.78
CA GLU A 276 36.65 -8.68 4.65
C GLU A 276 36.47 -8.27 3.17
N GLY A 277 35.64 -9.03 2.45
CA GLY A 277 35.29 -8.78 1.05
C GLY A 277 33.89 -8.17 0.90
N SER A 278 33.73 -7.35 -0.14
CA SER A 278 32.45 -6.82 -0.59
C SER A 278 32.35 -6.89 -2.10
N MET A 279 31.13 -7.07 -2.58
CA MET A 279 30.78 -7.02 -4.00
C MET A 279 29.70 -5.99 -4.23
N ILE A 280 29.87 -5.19 -5.27
CA ILE A 280 28.93 -4.15 -5.67
C ILE A 280 28.59 -4.39 -7.12
N GLU A 281 27.30 -4.49 -7.44
CA GLU A 281 26.85 -4.39 -8.83
C GLU A 281 26.01 -3.16 -9.02
N ILE A 282 26.37 -2.39 -10.04
CA ILE A 282 25.62 -1.21 -10.42
C ILE A 282 25.23 -1.37 -11.89
N GLU A 283 23.96 -1.16 -12.18
CA GLU A 283 23.44 -1.14 -13.54
C GLU A 283 22.89 0.24 -13.87
N ILE A 284 23.37 0.81 -14.97
CA ILE A 284 22.95 2.12 -15.46
C ILE A 284 22.43 1.97 -16.89
N LEU A 285 21.32 2.62 -17.18
CA LEU A 285 20.79 2.81 -18.52
C LEU A 285 20.92 4.28 -18.93
N ALA A 286 21.81 4.56 -19.86
CA ALA A 286 21.93 5.87 -20.51
C ALA A 286 21.12 5.88 -21.81
N LYS A 287 20.22 6.85 -21.98
CA LYS A 287 19.39 7.00 -23.18
C LYS A 287 19.59 8.38 -23.82
N LYS A 288 19.65 8.38 -25.15
CA LYS A 288 19.80 9.59 -25.97
C LYS A 288 18.96 9.45 -27.23
N LEU A 289 18.35 10.55 -27.67
CA LEU A 289 17.75 10.61 -29.01
C LEU A 289 18.88 10.75 -30.03
N PRO A 290 18.90 9.94 -31.10
CA PRO A 290 19.97 10.01 -32.08
C PRO A 290 19.99 11.39 -32.74
N PHE A 291 21.11 12.08 -32.56
CA PHE A 291 21.39 13.37 -33.17
C PHE A 291 22.27 13.13 -34.39
N ASN A 292 21.87 13.67 -35.55
CA ASN A 292 22.68 13.59 -36.74
C ASN A 292 23.52 14.87 -36.86
N GLU A 293 24.81 14.75 -36.55
CA GLU A 293 25.78 15.84 -36.56
C GLU A 293 25.90 16.54 -37.92
N ILE A 294 25.63 15.84 -39.03
CA ILE A 294 25.70 16.39 -40.39
C ILE A 294 24.49 17.26 -40.71
N THR A 295 23.30 16.91 -40.21
CA THR A 295 22.04 17.64 -40.52
C THR A 295 21.54 18.56 -39.41
N GLY A 296 22.19 18.57 -38.24
CA GLY A 296 21.83 19.41 -37.09
C GLY A 296 20.42 19.16 -36.52
N LYS A 297 19.79 18.03 -36.88
CA LYS A 297 18.41 17.68 -36.52
C LYS A 297 18.33 16.27 -35.95
N THR A 298 17.51 16.11 -34.91
CA THR A 298 17.07 14.80 -34.40
C THR A 298 16.07 14.21 -35.39
N LYS A 299 16.53 13.34 -36.29
CA LYS A 299 15.66 12.73 -37.33
C LYS A 299 14.69 11.67 -36.79
N ASN A 300 14.92 11.13 -35.60
CA ASN A 300 14.15 10.01 -35.06
C ASN A 300 13.63 10.33 -33.67
N GLU A 301 12.31 10.32 -33.51
CA GLU A 301 11.61 10.57 -32.24
C GLU A 301 11.18 9.26 -31.54
N GLU A 302 11.20 8.14 -32.26
CA GLU A 302 10.64 6.86 -31.80
C GLU A 302 11.68 5.97 -31.11
N TYR A 303 12.90 5.90 -31.66
CA TYR A 303 13.97 5.05 -31.15
C TYR A 303 15.06 5.87 -30.47
N LYS A 304 15.41 5.46 -29.26
CA LYS A 304 16.52 6.02 -28.47
C LYS A 304 17.74 5.11 -28.59
N ALA A 305 18.90 5.73 -28.72
CA ALA A 305 20.18 5.06 -28.52
C ALA A 305 20.34 4.83 -27.01
N CYS A 306 20.43 3.57 -26.61
CA CYS A 306 20.54 3.15 -25.22
C CYS A 306 21.88 2.47 -25.00
N ILE A 307 22.60 2.87 -23.95
CA ILE A 307 23.79 2.17 -23.47
C ILE A 307 23.44 1.63 -22.08
N LEU A 308 23.51 0.32 -21.94
CA LEU A 308 23.42 -0.36 -20.66
C LEU A 308 24.83 -0.64 -20.17
N ILE A 309 25.14 -0.22 -18.95
CA ILE A 309 26.45 -0.42 -18.34
C ILE A 309 26.26 -1.16 -17.03
N ASN A 310 26.90 -2.30 -16.93
CA ASN A 310 26.98 -3.10 -15.71
C ASN A 310 28.39 -2.95 -15.15
N PHE A 311 28.47 -2.57 -13.87
CA PHE A 311 29.70 -2.52 -13.09
C PHE A 311 29.64 -3.68 -12.11
N ASP A 312 30.56 -4.63 -12.23
CA ASP A 312 30.78 -5.69 -11.26
C ASP A 312 32.06 -5.35 -10.49
N TYR A 313 31.95 -4.94 -9.24
CA TYR A 313 33.09 -4.59 -8.41
C TYR A 313 33.27 -5.59 -7.29
N THR A 314 34.46 -6.12 -7.15
CA THR A 314 34.85 -7.03 -6.05
C THR A 314 36.03 -6.44 -5.32
N THR A 315 35.92 -6.33 -4.01
CA THR A 315 37.04 -5.95 -3.16
C THR A 315 37.75 -7.19 -2.62
N THR A 316 39.07 -7.15 -2.70
CA THR A 316 39.96 -8.06 -1.96
C THR A 316 40.59 -7.28 -0.81
N PRO A 317 40.60 -7.82 0.41
CA PRO A 317 41.23 -7.15 1.54
C PRO A 317 42.75 -7.17 1.36
N GLU A 318 43.38 -5.99 1.36
CA GLU A 318 44.83 -5.87 1.56
C GLU A 318 45.09 -5.44 3.02
N MET A 319 45.72 -6.33 3.79
CA MET A 319 46.19 -5.98 5.12
C MET A 319 47.47 -5.14 5.00
N LYS A 320 47.36 -3.82 5.18
CA LYS A 320 48.52 -2.98 5.50
C LYS A 320 48.77 -3.01 7.01
N PHE A 321 49.77 -3.77 7.42
CA PHE A 321 50.35 -3.65 8.75
C PHE A 321 51.15 -2.34 8.82
N VAL A 322 50.53 -1.28 9.33
CA VAL A 322 51.26 -0.07 9.72
C VAL A 322 51.52 -0.15 11.23
N SER A 323 52.79 -0.03 11.60
CA SER A 323 53.21 0.12 12.99
C SER A 323 52.62 1.41 13.56
N GLU A 324 52.01 1.31 14.75
CA GLU A 324 51.44 2.38 15.60
C GLU A 324 49.94 2.71 15.44
N GLY A 325 49.15 2.13 16.35
CA GLY A 325 48.18 2.85 17.19
C GLY A 325 46.84 3.29 16.60
N TYR A 326 46.65 3.31 15.28
CA TYR A 326 45.38 3.68 14.66
C TYR A 326 44.75 2.48 13.93
N GLN A 327 43.66 1.93 14.50
CA GLN A 327 42.76 1.04 13.77
C GLN A 327 42.10 1.80 12.62
N ARG A 328 42.77 1.82 11.45
CA ARG A 328 42.08 1.98 10.17
C ARG A 328 41.88 0.57 9.62
N GLY A 329 40.64 0.26 9.25
CA GLY A 329 40.27 -1.01 8.63
C GLY A 329 41.06 -1.30 7.35
N PRO A 330 40.92 -2.50 6.78
CA PRO A 330 41.68 -2.92 5.60
C PRO A 330 41.54 -1.92 4.46
N ILE A 331 42.64 -1.68 3.74
CA ILE A 331 42.55 -0.99 2.46
C ILE A 331 42.13 -2.04 1.44
N HIS A 332 41.06 -1.75 0.71
CA HIS A 332 40.53 -2.68 -0.28
C HIS A 332 41.26 -2.47 -1.62
N ALA A 333 41.82 -3.55 -2.19
CA ALA A 333 42.15 -3.58 -3.60
C ALA A 333 40.89 -3.94 -4.38
N GLY A 334 40.64 -3.20 -5.47
CA GLY A 334 39.38 -3.25 -6.19
C GLY A 334 39.57 -3.83 -7.58
N LYS A 335 38.83 -4.90 -7.89
CA LYS A 335 38.65 -5.36 -9.27
C LYS A 335 37.31 -4.88 -9.78
N VAL A 336 37.32 -4.13 -10.89
CA VAL A 336 36.11 -3.67 -11.58
C VAL A 336 36.01 -4.35 -12.94
N ASP A 337 34.91 -5.06 -13.17
CA ASP A 337 34.49 -5.59 -14.46
C ASP A 337 33.35 -4.72 -15.00
N ILE A 338 33.61 -3.96 -16.08
CA ILE A 338 32.61 -3.10 -16.73
C ILE A 338 32.16 -3.77 -18.02
N LYS A 339 30.87 -4.06 -18.13
CA LYS A 339 30.24 -4.58 -19.35
C LYS A 339 29.33 -3.50 -19.94
N MET A 340 29.60 -3.12 -21.18
CA MET A 340 28.79 -2.12 -21.89
C MET A 340 28.04 -2.81 -23.02
N ARG A 341 26.73 -2.59 -23.09
CA ARG A 341 25.84 -3.11 -24.13
C ARG A 341 25.13 -1.97 -24.82
N SER A 342 25.08 -2.02 -26.14
CA SER A 342 24.43 -1.00 -26.95
C SER A 342 23.12 -1.53 -27.54
N TYR A 343 22.07 -0.70 -27.44
CA TYR A 343 20.73 -1.03 -27.90
C TYR A 343 20.08 0.14 -28.64
N ALA A 344 19.14 -0.19 -29.52
CA ALA A 344 18.21 0.77 -30.12
C ALA A 344 16.79 0.41 -29.68
N TRP A 345 16.27 1.13 -28.69
CA TRP A 345 14.97 0.79 -28.06
C TRP A 345 13.96 1.93 -28.19
N ASN A 346 12.70 1.57 -28.41
CA ASN A 346 11.57 2.50 -28.28
C ASN A 346 11.18 2.67 -26.80
N LYS A 347 10.30 3.64 -26.51
CA LYS A 347 9.82 3.90 -25.13
C LYS A 347 9.21 2.64 -24.46
N LYS A 348 8.45 1.85 -25.23
CA LYS A 348 7.79 0.64 -24.74
C LYS A 348 8.79 -0.46 -24.37
N ASN A 349 9.86 -0.63 -25.14
CA ASN A 349 10.92 -1.61 -24.87
C ASN A 349 11.70 -1.20 -23.61
N ILE A 350 11.96 0.10 -23.43
CA ILE A 350 12.59 0.61 -22.21
C ILE A 350 11.71 0.31 -20.97
N GLU A 351 10.40 0.55 -21.07
CA GLU A 351 9.46 0.23 -19.98
C GLU A 351 9.35 -1.27 -19.72
N ASN A 352 9.30 -2.09 -20.78
CA ASN A 352 9.31 -3.55 -20.65
C ASN A 352 10.58 -4.06 -19.98
N TYR A 353 11.75 -3.53 -20.32
CA TYR A 353 13.02 -3.91 -19.68
C TYR A 353 13.04 -3.51 -18.20
N LYS A 354 12.54 -2.32 -17.85
CA LYS A 354 12.37 -1.90 -16.45
C LYS A 354 11.41 -2.82 -15.69
N ALA A 355 10.32 -3.23 -16.34
CA ALA A 355 9.35 -4.16 -15.75
C ALA A 355 9.95 -5.56 -15.58
N TYR A 356 10.76 -6.02 -16.52
CA TYR A 356 11.53 -7.27 -16.43
C TYR A 356 12.43 -7.26 -15.20
N ARG A 357 13.31 -6.25 -15.04
CA ARG A 357 14.20 -6.14 -13.87
C ARG A 357 13.42 -6.05 -12.56
N ALA A 358 12.33 -5.26 -12.53
CA ALA A 358 11.49 -5.16 -11.33
C ALA A 358 10.79 -6.48 -10.95
N LYS A 359 10.43 -7.32 -11.94
CA LYS A 359 9.81 -8.64 -11.76
C LYS A 359 10.85 -9.70 -11.38
N GLU A 360 12.04 -9.65 -11.96
CA GLU A 360 13.18 -10.49 -11.54
C GLU A 360 13.48 -10.29 -10.06
N ASP A 361 13.55 -9.03 -9.62
CA ASP A 361 13.71 -8.72 -8.20
C ASP A 361 12.52 -9.21 -7.34
N MET A 362 11.32 -9.37 -7.93
CA MET A 362 10.10 -9.79 -7.22
C MET A 362 10.00 -11.31 -7.09
N GLU A 363 10.42 -12.08 -8.09
CA GLU A 363 10.50 -13.55 -8.00
C GLU A 363 11.56 -14.01 -6.99
N LEU A 364 12.68 -13.29 -6.89
CA LEU A 364 13.69 -13.50 -5.85
C LEU A 364 13.10 -13.41 -4.42
N LEU A 365 11.97 -12.72 -4.24
CA LEU A 365 11.27 -12.67 -2.95
C LEU A 365 10.31 -13.85 -2.75
N GLY A 366 9.69 -14.34 -3.83
CA GLY A 366 8.73 -15.45 -3.78
C GLY A 366 9.38 -16.82 -3.57
N GLU A 367 10.66 -16.98 -3.95
CA GLU A 367 11.42 -18.22 -3.76
C GLU A 367 11.80 -18.50 -2.29
N VAL A 368 11.76 -17.49 -1.40
CA VAL A 368 12.20 -17.62 0.02
C VAL A 368 11.03 -17.59 1.02
N ASP A 369 9.83 -17.13 0.62
CA ASP A 369 8.65 -17.13 1.49
C ASP A 369 7.39 -17.60 0.74
N PRO A 370 7.05 -18.91 0.81
CA PRO A 370 5.86 -19.48 0.17
C PRO A 370 4.55 -18.87 0.69
N SER A 371 4.58 -18.13 1.80
CA SER A 371 3.38 -17.51 2.40
C SER A 371 2.89 -16.26 1.66
N ILE A 372 3.73 -15.64 0.83
CA ILE A 372 3.40 -14.43 0.06
C ILE A 372 2.82 -14.78 -1.33
N SER A 373 3.01 -16.02 -1.78
CA SER A 373 2.49 -16.55 -3.05
C SER A 373 1.07 -17.14 -2.98
N ALA A 374 0.36 -16.99 -1.85
CA ALA A 374 -0.99 -17.50 -1.64
C ALA A 374 -2.09 -16.46 -1.87
#